data_AF-A0A960L5G6-F1
#
_entry.id   AF-A0A960L5G6-F1
#
_cell.length_a   1.000
_cell.length_b   1.000
_cell.length_c   1.000
_cell.angle_alpha   90.00
_cell.angle_beta   90.00
_cell.angle_gamma   90.00
#
_symmetry.space_group_name_H-M   'P 1'
#
loop_
_entity.id
_entity.type
_entity.pdbx_description
1 polymer ?
#
loop_
_entity_poly.entity_id
_entity_poly.type
_entity_poly.pdbx_seq_one_letter_code
_entity_poly.pdbx_strand_id
1 'polypeptide(L)'
;MAQRDNPDADDLDLLLAVLPPTVRAAIEAQPDHDQLIEVVLDLGRTPEARFPDRAVDLTGTLVERSDLEHMVERVGTFGKDNRAGIERTLHRISALRNRVGVVVGLTCRVGRAVVGTVDIVRDVIESGRSILLLGRPGVGKTTLLREAARVLADELGKRVVVVDTSNEIAGDGDVPHPGIGRARRMQVPTPERQHAVMIEAV
;
A
#
# COMPACT_ATOMS: atom_id res chain seq x y z
N MET A 1 -9.05 13.34 25.69
CA MET A 1 -8.13 12.35 25.10
C MET A 1 -8.97 11.47 24.20
N ALA A 2 -9.08 11.81 22.92
CA ALA A 2 -9.68 10.92 21.95
C ALA A 2 -8.64 9.84 21.64
N GLN A 3 -9.03 8.59 21.87
CA GLN A 3 -8.31 7.40 21.44
C GLN A 3 -8.12 7.56 19.91
N ARG A 4 -6.88 7.79 19.49
CA ARG A 4 -6.56 7.85 18.06
C ARG A 4 -6.63 6.40 17.59
N ASP A 5 -7.73 6.03 16.94
CA ASP A 5 -7.81 4.77 16.21
C ASP A 5 -6.55 4.66 15.36
N ASN A 6 -5.82 3.56 15.50
CA ASN A 6 -4.61 3.31 14.73
C ASN A 6 -5.07 2.68 13.41
N PRO A 7 -5.23 3.45 12.30
CA PRO A 7 -5.72 2.92 11.04
C PRO A 7 -4.83 1.78 10.51
N ASP A 8 -3.57 1.71 10.95
CA ASP A 8 -2.61 0.70 10.53
C ASP A 8 -2.89 -0.72 11.09
N ALA A 9 -3.62 -0.85 12.21
CA ALA A 9 -3.91 -2.16 12.81
C ALA A 9 -5.00 -2.91 12.01
N ASP A 10 -6.07 -2.20 11.64
CA ASP A 10 -7.15 -2.74 10.82
C ASP A 10 -6.68 -3.05 9.38
N ASP A 11 -5.72 -2.28 8.86
CA ASP A 11 -5.15 -2.50 7.53
C ASP A 11 -4.37 -3.82 7.45
N LEU A 12 -3.54 -4.14 8.45
CA LEU A 12 -2.76 -5.38 8.46
C LEU A 12 -3.66 -6.61 8.40
N ASP A 13 -4.80 -6.59 9.08
CA ASP A 13 -5.78 -7.69 9.06
C ASP A 13 -6.32 -7.97 7.65
N LEU A 14 -6.50 -6.93 6.82
CA LEU A 14 -6.91 -7.08 5.43
C LEU A 14 -5.84 -7.79 4.61
N LEU A 15 -4.56 -7.52 4.86
CA LEU A 15 -3.47 -8.29 4.24
C LEU A 15 -3.45 -9.74 4.72
N LEU A 16 -3.56 -9.96 6.03
CA LEU A 16 -3.54 -11.32 6.59
C LEU A 16 -4.72 -12.16 6.07
N ALA A 17 -5.87 -11.54 5.81
CA ALA A 17 -7.05 -12.20 5.25
C ALA A 17 -6.87 -12.73 3.83
N VAL A 18 -5.90 -12.23 3.05
CA VAL A 18 -5.61 -12.74 1.70
C VAL A 18 -4.57 -13.86 1.69
N LEU A 19 -3.85 -14.07 2.79
CA LEU A 19 -2.81 -15.09 2.91
C LEU A 19 -3.40 -16.49 3.11
N PRO A 20 -2.67 -17.56 2.71
CA PRO A 20 -3.05 -18.92 3.07
C PRO A 20 -3.21 -19.08 4.59
N PRO A 21 -4.22 -19.83 5.09
CA PRO A 21 -4.53 -19.90 6.52
C PRO A 21 -3.35 -20.30 7.42
N THR A 22 -2.49 -21.20 6.94
CA THR A 22 -1.29 -21.65 7.65
C THR A 22 -0.24 -20.55 7.79
N VAL A 23 -0.02 -19.77 6.72
CA VAL A 23 0.89 -18.62 6.69
C VAL A 23 0.37 -17.52 7.61
N ARG A 24 -0.93 -17.22 7.53
CA ARG A 24 -1.60 -16.26 8.42
C ARG A 24 -1.39 -16.61 9.89
N ALA A 25 -1.73 -17.84 10.28
CA ALA A 25 -1.63 -18.26 11.68
C ALA A 25 -0.18 -18.22 12.20
N ALA A 26 0.80 -18.56 11.35
CA ALA A 26 2.22 -18.48 11.70
C ALA A 26 2.70 -17.04 11.92
N ILE A 27 2.17 -16.07 11.16
CA ILE A 27 2.44 -14.64 11.36
C ILE A 27 1.77 -14.14 12.65
N GLU A 28 0.49 -14.44 12.86
CA GLU A 28 -0.26 -14.02 14.06
C GLU A 28 0.36 -14.59 15.36
N ALA A 29 1.05 -15.73 15.29
CA ALA A 29 1.80 -16.30 16.40
C ALA A 29 3.12 -15.57 16.72
N GLN A 30 3.58 -14.66 15.86
CA GLN A 30 4.78 -13.85 16.13
C GLN A 30 4.46 -12.75 17.15
N PRO A 31 5.33 -12.52 18.15
CA PRO A 31 5.09 -11.52 19.19
C PRO A 31 5.12 -10.07 18.66
N ASP A 32 5.77 -9.85 17.52
CA ASP A 32 6.02 -8.58 16.83
C ASP A 32 5.33 -8.55 15.45
N HIS A 33 4.20 -9.27 15.28
CA HIS A 33 3.48 -9.33 13.99
C HIS A 33 3.04 -7.94 13.48
N ASP A 34 2.77 -7.00 14.39
CA ASP A 34 2.44 -5.60 14.10
C ASP A 34 3.58 -4.86 13.38
N GLN A 35 4.82 -5.34 13.49
CA GLN A 35 6.01 -4.81 12.83
C GLN A 35 6.34 -5.52 11.50
N LEU A 36 5.47 -6.39 11.00
CA LEU A 36 5.67 -7.10 9.73
C LEU A 36 5.97 -6.13 8.58
N ILE A 37 7.03 -6.38 7.82
CA ILE A 37 7.43 -5.56 6.67
C ILE A 37 6.98 -6.22 5.36
N GLU A 38 7.24 -7.51 5.24
CA GLU A 38 7.04 -8.23 3.98
C GLU A 38 6.76 -9.71 4.25
N VAL A 39 5.92 -10.33 3.43
CA VAL A 39 5.72 -11.78 3.35
C VAL A 39 6.10 -12.23 1.94
N VAL A 40 6.93 -13.28 1.84
CA VAL A 40 7.40 -13.85 0.59
C VAL A 40 6.91 -15.29 0.49
N LEU A 41 6.23 -15.62 -0.62
CA LEU A 41 5.76 -16.96 -0.92
C LEU A 41 6.29 -17.35 -2.30
N ASP A 42 7.26 -18.26 -2.36
CA ASP A 42 7.85 -18.74 -3.60
C ASP A 42 7.56 -20.23 -3.76
N LEU A 43 7.04 -20.65 -4.92
CA LEU A 43 6.70 -22.04 -5.20
C LEU A 43 7.90 -22.98 -4.91
N GLY A 44 7.67 -23.97 -4.03
CA GLY A 44 8.70 -24.93 -3.63
C GLY A 44 9.68 -24.43 -2.58
N ARG A 45 9.41 -23.30 -1.90
CA ARG A 45 10.18 -22.78 -0.76
C ARG A 45 9.30 -22.64 0.47
N THR A 46 9.89 -22.55 1.65
CA THR A 46 9.18 -22.14 2.86
C THR A 46 8.74 -20.68 2.72
N PRO A 47 7.51 -20.33 3.15
CA PRO A 47 7.08 -18.95 3.18
C PRO A 47 7.88 -18.18 4.24
N GLU A 48 8.33 -16.96 3.90
CA GLU A 48 9.18 -16.13 4.75
C GLU A 48 8.44 -14.86 5.17
N ALA A 49 8.52 -14.48 6.44
CA ALA A 49 8.14 -13.15 6.93
C ALA A 49 9.38 -12.34 7.31
N ARG A 50 9.38 -11.06 6.95
CA ARG A 50 10.44 -10.10 7.29
C ARG A 50 9.92 -9.04 8.25
N PHE A 51 10.75 -8.73 9.22
CA PHE A 51 10.59 -7.73 10.28
C PHE A 51 11.82 -6.80 10.25
N PRO A 52 11.84 -5.68 11.00
CA PRO A 52 12.95 -4.73 10.97
C PRO A 52 14.33 -5.35 11.18
N ASP A 53 14.43 -6.29 12.14
CA ASP A 53 15.71 -6.84 12.58
C ASP A 53 15.88 -8.34 12.27
N ARG A 54 14.89 -8.98 11.66
CA ARG A 54 14.89 -10.43 11.44
C ARG A 54 14.04 -10.87 10.25
N ALA A 55 14.36 -12.04 9.71
CA ALA A 55 13.50 -12.79 8.80
C ALA A 55 13.27 -14.19 9.38
N VAL A 56 12.08 -14.75 9.17
CA VAL A 56 11.72 -16.08 9.65
C VAL A 56 10.97 -16.88 8.59
N ASP A 57 11.33 -18.15 8.50
CA ASP A 57 10.48 -19.15 7.86
C ASP A 57 9.22 -19.35 8.72
N LEU A 58 8.05 -19.15 8.11
CA LEU A 58 6.76 -19.17 8.79
C LEU A 58 6.25 -20.58 9.04
N THR A 59 6.46 -21.49 8.08
CA THR A 59 6.00 -22.87 8.15
C THR A 59 7.13 -23.83 7.80
N GLY A 60 6.99 -25.09 8.24
CA GLY A 60 7.87 -26.18 7.81
C GLY A 60 7.45 -26.81 6.47
N THR A 61 6.44 -26.25 5.80
CA THR A 61 5.88 -26.75 4.54
C THR A 61 6.29 -25.85 3.39
N LEU A 62 6.53 -26.46 2.23
CA LEU A 62 6.80 -25.70 1.02
C LEU A 62 5.51 -25.07 0.49
N VAL A 63 5.61 -23.85 -0.05
CA VAL A 63 4.53 -23.18 -0.76
C VAL A 63 4.18 -24.00 -2.00
N GLU A 64 2.89 -24.35 -2.10
CA GLU A 64 2.33 -25.08 -3.23
C GLU A 64 1.66 -24.12 -4.22
N ARG A 65 1.27 -24.66 -5.39
CA ARG A 65 0.56 -23.88 -6.41
C ARG A 65 -0.80 -23.38 -5.90
N SER A 66 -1.48 -24.20 -5.12
CA SER A 66 -2.76 -23.90 -4.48
C SER A 66 -2.69 -22.70 -3.54
N ASP A 67 -1.57 -22.51 -2.83
CA ASP A 67 -1.35 -21.35 -1.97
C ASP A 67 -1.28 -20.05 -2.78
N LEU A 68 -0.56 -20.07 -3.90
CA LEU A 68 -0.46 -18.91 -4.78
C LEU A 68 -1.79 -18.61 -5.47
N GLU A 69 -2.51 -19.64 -5.92
CA GLU A 69 -3.84 -19.51 -6.52
C GLU A 69 -4.85 -18.92 -5.52
N HIS A 70 -4.84 -19.41 -4.27
CA HIS A 70 -5.65 -18.89 -3.17
C HIS A 70 -5.49 -17.37 -2.99
N MET A 71 -4.26 -16.88 -3.06
CA MET A 71 -3.95 -15.47 -2.92
C MET A 71 -4.37 -14.67 -4.16
N VAL A 72 -4.06 -15.17 -5.36
CA VAL A 72 -4.39 -14.49 -6.63
C VAL A 72 -5.89 -14.28 -6.75
N GLU A 73 -6.71 -15.27 -6.37
CA GLU A 73 -8.17 -15.15 -6.38
C GLU A 73 -8.70 -14.05 -5.45
N ARG A 74 -8.03 -13.81 -4.31
CA ARG A 74 -8.46 -12.83 -3.29
C ARG A 74 -7.95 -11.42 -3.56
N VAL A 75 -6.72 -11.32 -4.06
CA VAL A 75 -6.08 -10.04 -4.37
C VAL A 75 -6.63 -9.45 -5.68
N GLY A 76 -7.06 -10.29 -6.62
CA GLY A 76 -7.65 -9.87 -7.88
C GLY A 76 -6.62 -9.64 -8.99
N THR A 77 -6.86 -8.64 -9.84
CA THR A 77 -6.09 -8.46 -11.09
C THR A 77 -4.79 -7.73 -10.84
N PHE A 78 -3.69 -8.29 -11.35
CA PHE A 78 -2.39 -7.62 -11.41
C PHE A 78 -2.35 -6.62 -12.58
N GLY A 79 -1.92 -5.40 -12.30
CA GLY A 79 -1.69 -4.36 -13.30
C GLY A 79 -0.54 -4.67 -14.25
N LYS A 80 -0.30 -3.75 -15.19
CA LYS A 80 0.78 -3.87 -16.20
C LYS A 80 2.19 -3.88 -15.59
N ASP A 81 2.35 -3.32 -14.40
CA ASP A 81 3.57 -3.32 -13.61
C ASP A 81 3.72 -4.59 -12.73
N ASN A 82 2.83 -5.57 -12.93
CA ASN A 82 2.82 -6.85 -12.22
C ASN A 82 2.63 -6.70 -10.70
N ARG A 83 1.93 -5.62 -10.30
CA ARG A 83 1.50 -5.35 -8.94
C ARG A 83 -0.02 -5.41 -8.82
N ALA A 84 -0.48 -5.75 -7.64
CA ALA A 84 -1.85 -5.59 -7.19
C ALA A 84 -1.83 -4.99 -5.77
N GLY A 85 -2.96 -4.47 -5.33
CA GLY A 85 -3.14 -4.02 -3.96
C GLY A 85 -4.45 -4.54 -3.38
N ILE A 86 -4.66 -4.22 -2.11
CA ILE A 86 -5.89 -4.50 -1.41
C ILE A 86 -6.61 -3.15 -1.26
N GLU A 87 -7.87 -3.10 -1.70
CA GLU A 87 -8.69 -1.90 -1.59
C GLU A 87 -8.60 -1.26 -0.21
N ARG A 88 -8.62 0.08 -0.18
CA ARG A 88 -8.53 0.88 1.05
C ARG A 88 -7.21 0.78 1.82
N THR A 89 -6.24 -0.02 1.38
CA THR A 89 -4.94 -0.16 2.05
C THR A 89 -3.80 0.44 1.24
N LEU A 90 -2.61 0.51 1.84
CA LEU A 90 -1.35 0.79 1.14
C LEU A 90 -0.54 -0.48 0.85
N HIS A 91 -1.12 -1.67 1.08
CA HIS A 91 -0.43 -2.93 0.84
C HIS A 91 -0.17 -3.15 -0.64
N ARG A 92 0.97 -3.78 -0.92
CA ARG A 92 1.40 -4.08 -2.28
C ARG A 92 1.73 -5.55 -2.42
N ILE A 93 1.12 -6.19 -3.42
CA ILE A 93 1.38 -7.57 -3.79
C ILE A 93 2.05 -7.56 -5.16
N SER A 94 3.29 -8.04 -5.24
CA SER A 94 4.03 -8.19 -6.49
C SER A 94 4.10 -9.67 -6.86
N ALA A 95 3.77 -10.00 -8.10
CA ALA A 95 3.86 -11.38 -8.57
C ALA A 95 5.25 -11.66 -9.18
N LEU A 96 5.81 -12.83 -8.91
CA LEU A 96 6.89 -13.42 -9.69
C LEU A 96 6.27 -14.36 -10.72
N ARG A 97 6.58 -14.17 -12.00
CA ARG A 97 6.01 -14.97 -13.10
C ARG A 97 7.09 -15.73 -13.85
N ASN A 98 6.77 -16.95 -14.27
CA ASN A 98 7.63 -17.72 -15.15
C ASN A 98 7.54 -17.23 -16.61
N ARG A 99 8.30 -17.86 -17.51
CA ARG A 99 8.39 -17.48 -18.94
C ARG A 99 7.07 -17.56 -19.70
N VAL A 100 6.09 -18.31 -19.20
CA VAL A 100 4.75 -18.43 -19.79
C VAL A 100 3.71 -17.57 -19.07
N GLY A 101 4.14 -16.69 -18.16
CA GLY A 101 3.27 -15.73 -17.47
C GLY A 101 2.54 -16.25 -16.23
N VAL A 102 2.78 -17.51 -15.84
CA VAL A 102 2.15 -18.12 -14.66
C VAL A 102 2.82 -17.59 -13.39
N VAL A 103 2.02 -17.23 -12.38
CA VAL A 103 2.51 -16.83 -11.06
C VAL A 103 3.20 -18.02 -10.39
N VAL A 104 4.45 -17.82 -9.98
CA VAL A 104 5.29 -18.80 -9.28
C VAL A 104 5.84 -18.26 -7.97
N GLY A 105 5.52 -17.02 -7.63
CA GLY A 105 5.79 -16.45 -6.32
C GLY A 105 5.04 -15.14 -6.11
N LEU A 106 4.91 -14.72 -4.86
CA LEU A 106 4.25 -13.51 -4.44
C LEU A 106 5.07 -12.83 -3.35
N THR A 107 5.19 -11.51 -3.45
CA THR A 107 5.80 -10.65 -2.43
C THR A 107 4.77 -9.64 -1.95
N CYS A 108 4.34 -9.78 -0.69
CA CYS A 108 3.35 -8.94 -0.05
C CYS A 108 4.05 -7.95 0.89
N ARG A 109 4.05 -6.67 0.56
CA ARG A 109 4.61 -5.60 1.39
C ARG A 109 3.53 -4.93 2.21
N VAL A 110 3.83 -4.75 3.49
CA VAL A 110 2.97 -4.03 4.43
C VAL A 110 3.12 -2.53 4.18
N GLY A 111 2.08 -1.89 3.65
CA GLY A 111 1.98 -0.44 3.61
C GLY A 111 1.45 0.08 4.93
N ARG A 112 1.95 1.23 5.38
CA ARG A 112 1.53 1.91 6.62
C ARG A 112 1.32 3.39 6.34
N ALA A 113 0.35 3.99 7.02
CA ALA A 113 0.00 5.39 6.89
C ALA A 113 0.39 6.17 8.15
N VAL A 114 1.47 6.95 8.05
CA VAL A 114 1.88 7.84 9.14
C VAL A 114 1.07 9.15 9.08
N VAL A 115 0.52 9.56 10.22
CA VAL A 115 -0.22 10.81 10.43
C VAL A 115 0.60 11.77 11.31
N GLY A 116 0.41 13.07 11.15
CA GLY A 116 1.08 14.16 11.88
C GLY A 116 2.29 14.76 11.18
N THR A 117 2.66 14.28 10.00
CA THR A 117 3.81 14.78 9.23
C THR A 117 3.56 16.16 8.61
N VAL A 118 2.30 16.47 8.31
CA VAL A 118 1.90 17.72 7.67
C VAL A 118 2.02 18.95 8.58
N ASP A 119 1.97 18.76 9.90
CA ASP A 119 1.94 19.85 10.89
C ASP A 119 3.16 20.79 10.77
N ILE A 120 4.30 20.24 10.34
CA ILE A 120 5.57 20.98 10.18
C ILE A 120 5.48 22.03 9.05
N VAL A 121 4.60 21.83 8.07
CA VAL A 121 4.46 22.68 6.87
C VAL A 121 3.02 23.14 6.66
N ARG A 122 2.21 23.12 7.73
CA ARG A 122 0.78 23.44 7.65
C ARG A 122 0.53 24.86 7.16
N ASP A 123 1.30 25.82 7.66
CA ASP A 123 1.27 27.22 7.24
C ASP A 123 1.56 27.39 5.74
N VAL A 124 2.50 26.61 5.21
CA VAL A 124 2.84 26.62 3.79
C VAL A 124 1.69 26.06 2.95
N ILE A 125 1.06 24.96 3.37
CA ILE A 125 -0.08 24.35 2.68
C ILE A 125 -1.29 25.29 2.70
N GLU A 126 -1.58 25.90 3.84
CA GLU A 126 -2.70 26.83 4.02
C GLU A 126 -2.53 28.14 3.24
N SER A 127 -1.30 28.47 2.81
CA SER A 127 -1.03 29.64 1.97
C SER A 127 -1.70 29.59 0.59
N GLY A 128 -2.12 28.41 0.13
CA GLY A 128 -2.76 28.21 -1.17
C GLY A 128 -1.84 28.38 -2.38
N ARG A 129 -0.52 28.52 -2.17
CA ARG A 129 0.47 28.61 -3.24
C ARG A 129 0.78 27.23 -3.83
N SER A 130 1.29 27.20 -5.06
CA SER A 130 1.84 25.96 -5.63
C SER A 130 3.11 25.56 -4.89
N ILE A 131 3.18 24.29 -4.47
CA ILE A 131 4.27 23.73 -3.67
C ILE A 131 4.90 22.57 -4.43
N LEU A 132 6.25 22.52 -4.42
CA LEU A 132 7.02 21.38 -4.89
C LEU A 132 7.82 20.81 -3.72
N LEU A 133 7.63 19.52 -3.43
CA LEU A 133 8.38 18.81 -2.38
C LEU A 133 9.57 18.08 -2.99
N LEU A 134 10.78 18.48 -2.60
CA LEU A 134 12.03 17.89 -3.05
C LEU A 134 12.76 17.19 -1.91
N GLY A 135 13.41 16.08 -2.22
CA GLY A 135 14.17 15.32 -1.23
C GLY A 135 14.56 13.94 -1.75
N ARG A 136 15.58 13.35 -1.12
CA ARG A 136 16.07 12.00 -1.44
C ARG A 136 14.94 10.94 -1.40
N PRO A 137 15.07 9.81 -2.09
CA PRO A 137 14.15 8.68 -1.91
C PRO A 137 14.02 8.30 -0.43
N GLY A 138 12.83 7.90 0.02
CA GLY A 138 12.58 7.43 1.39
C GLY A 138 12.42 8.50 2.48
N VAL A 139 12.55 9.80 2.17
CA VAL A 139 12.46 10.88 3.20
C VAL A 139 11.02 11.29 3.60
N GLY A 140 10.00 10.54 3.19
CA GLY A 140 8.61 10.83 3.59
C GLY A 140 7.82 11.81 2.70
N LYS A 141 8.29 12.12 1.49
CA LYS A 141 7.57 13.02 0.55
C LYS A 141 6.13 12.58 0.27
N THR A 142 5.95 11.31 -0.07
CA THR A 142 4.64 10.72 -0.39
C THR A 142 3.72 10.73 0.84
N THR A 143 4.28 10.46 2.03
CA THR A 143 3.56 10.53 3.31
C THR A 143 2.99 11.92 3.55
N LEU A 144 3.82 12.95 3.37
CA LEU A 144 3.40 14.35 3.52
C LEU A 144 2.34 14.73 2.49
N LEU A 145 2.50 14.33 1.21
CA LEU A 145 1.50 14.61 0.18
C LEU A 145 0.14 13.97 0.46
N ARG A 146 0.13 12.72 0.91
CA ARG A 146 -1.09 12.00 1.30
C ARG A 146 -1.83 12.75 2.40
N GLU A 147 -1.09 13.13 3.44
CA GLU A 147 -1.68 13.82 4.58
C GLU A 147 -2.12 15.25 4.22
N ALA A 148 -1.35 15.97 3.41
CA ALA A 148 -1.72 17.28 2.90
C ALA A 148 -3.04 17.21 2.10
N ALA A 149 -3.24 16.18 1.27
CA ALA A 149 -4.49 15.98 0.55
C ALA A 149 -5.68 15.80 1.51
N ARG A 150 -5.52 15.00 2.57
CA ARG A 150 -6.53 14.83 3.63
C ARG A 150 -6.84 16.13 4.35
N VAL A 151 -5.82 16.86 4.81
CA VAL A 151 -6.02 18.15 5.52
C VAL A 151 -6.71 19.17 4.63
N LEU A 152 -6.28 19.29 3.36
CA LEU A 152 -6.91 20.17 2.39
C LEU A 152 -8.38 19.80 2.16
N ALA A 153 -8.71 18.51 2.04
CA ALA A 153 -10.06 18.05 1.75
C ALA A 153 -10.99 18.10 2.98
N ASP A 154 -10.56 17.53 4.10
CA ASP A 154 -11.43 17.32 5.27
C ASP A 154 -11.45 18.49 6.23
N GLU A 155 -10.30 19.13 6.49
CA GLU A 155 -10.19 20.20 7.48
C GLU A 155 -10.43 21.58 6.84
N LEU A 156 -9.88 21.81 5.65
CA LEU A 156 -10.00 23.09 4.92
C LEU A 156 -11.17 23.10 3.93
N GLY A 157 -11.88 21.98 3.77
CA GLY A 157 -13.06 21.86 2.92
C GLY A 157 -12.81 22.13 1.43
N LYS A 158 -11.58 21.93 0.95
CA LYS A 158 -11.21 22.19 -0.44
C LYS A 158 -11.62 21.02 -1.33
N ARG A 159 -11.88 21.32 -2.60
CA ARG A 159 -12.00 20.30 -3.64
C ARG A 159 -10.60 19.84 -4.02
N VAL A 160 -10.24 18.62 -3.62
CA VAL A 160 -8.90 18.05 -3.85
C VAL A 160 -9.01 16.86 -4.78
N VAL A 161 -8.16 16.84 -5.79
CA VAL A 161 -7.94 15.69 -6.68
C VAL A 161 -6.46 15.31 -6.62
N VAL A 162 -6.20 14.04 -6.33
CA VAL A 162 -4.87 13.43 -6.37
C VAL A 162 -4.72 12.68 -7.69
N VAL A 163 -3.82 13.15 -8.55
CA VAL A 163 -3.39 12.42 -9.74
C VAL A 163 -2.23 11.50 -9.33
N ASP A 164 -2.50 10.20 -9.19
CA ASP A 164 -1.57 9.24 -8.59
C ASP A 164 -0.98 8.32 -9.67
N THR A 165 0.23 8.63 -10.10
CA THR A 165 0.89 7.91 -11.21
C THR A 165 1.38 6.53 -10.81
N SER A 166 1.75 6.34 -9.54
CA SER A 166 2.37 5.09 -9.04
C SER A 166 1.52 4.39 -7.99
N ASN A 167 0.30 4.89 -7.74
CA ASN A 167 -0.60 4.44 -6.68
C ASN A 167 0.04 4.49 -5.29
N GLU A 168 1.04 5.37 -5.08
CA GLU A 168 1.73 5.45 -3.79
C GLU A 168 0.98 6.32 -2.80
N ILE A 169 0.23 7.33 -3.25
CA ILE A 169 -0.44 8.29 -2.36
C ILE A 169 -1.72 7.69 -1.82
N ALA A 170 -2.55 7.13 -2.69
CA ALA A 170 -3.90 6.69 -2.34
C ALA A 170 -4.06 5.17 -2.39
N GLY A 171 -2.96 4.42 -2.53
CA GLY A 171 -2.98 2.96 -2.59
C GLY A 171 -3.38 2.43 -3.96
N ASP A 172 -3.15 1.13 -4.14
CA ASP A 172 -3.56 0.34 -5.30
C ASP A 172 -5.08 -0.03 -5.20
N GLY A 173 -5.66 -0.63 -6.24
CA GLY A 173 -7.08 -1.02 -6.29
C GLY A 173 -8.04 0.15 -6.62
N ASP A 174 -9.34 -0.11 -6.71
CA ASP A 174 -10.35 0.89 -7.16
C ASP A 174 -10.80 1.85 -6.05
N VAL A 175 -10.85 1.37 -4.80
CA VAL A 175 -11.19 2.18 -3.64
C VAL A 175 -9.93 2.71 -2.96
N PRO A 176 -9.74 4.04 -2.86
CA PRO A 176 -8.52 4.63 -2.31
C PRO A 176 -8.43 4.44 -0.80
N HIS A 177 -7.19 4.46 -0.30
CA HIS A 177 -6.89 4.45 1.13
C HIS A 177 -7.48 5.69 1.85
N PRO A 178 -8.09 5.54 3.04
CA PRO A 178 -8.79 6.61 3.75
C PRO A 178 -7.88 7.77 4.17
N GLY A 179 -6.57 7.55 4.18
CA GLY A 179 -5.55 8.57 4.47
C GLY A 179 -5.50 9.78 3.53
N ILE A 180 -6.22 9.80 2.40
CA ILE A 180 -6.44 11.02 1.59
C ILE A 180 -7.72 11.78 1.97
N GLY A 181 -8.50 11.31 2.94
CA GLY A 181 -9.76 11.92 3.35
C GLY A 181 -10.81 11.89 2.23
N ARG A 182 -11.58 12.98 2.10
CA ARG A 182 -12.54 13.17 0.99
C ARG A 182 -11.90 13.53 -0.36
N ALA A 183 -10.58 13.60 -0.45
CA ALA A 183 -9.92 13.86 -1.73
C ALA A 183 -10.27 12.76 -2.74
N ARG A 184 -10.45 13.16 -4.00
CA ARG A 184 -10.70 12.22 -5.10
C ARG A 184 -9.37 11.75 -5.68
N ARG A 185 -9.33 10.53 -6.21
CA ARG A 185 -8.14 9.98 -6.89
C ARG A 185 -8.41 9.80 -8.38
N MET A 186 -7.42 10.16 -9.20
CA MET A 186 -7.33 9.77 -10.60
C MET A 186 -6.07 8.92 -10.78
N GLN A 187 -6.23 7.67 -11.23
CA GLN A 187 -5.11 6.78 -11.53
C GLN A 187 -4.59 7.06 -12.94
N VAL A 188 -3.28 7.01 -13.10
CA VAL A 188 -2.65 7.21 -14.42
C VAL A 188 -2.33 5.84 -15.04
N PRO A 189 -2.83 5.53 -16.25
CA PRO A 189 -2.58 4.21 -16.86
C PRO A 189 -1.12 3.90 -17.15
N THR A 190 -0.34 4.91 -17.55
CA THR A 190 1.12 4.84 -17.71
C THR A 190 1.74 6.21 -17.41
N PRO A 191 2.99 6.29 -16.93
CA PRO A 191 3.63 7.57 -16.57
C PRO A 191 3.60 8.63 -17.67
N GLU A 192 3.73 8.22 -18.93
CA GLU A 192 3.73 9.12 -20.09
C GLU A 192 2.40 9.84 -20.27
N ARG A 193 1.30 9.26 -19.76
CA ARG A 193 -0.05 9.82 -19.85
C ARG A 193 -0.43 10.74 -18.70
N GLN A 194 0.47 10.98 -17.74
CA GLN A 194 0.17 11.82 -16.57
C GLN A 194 -0.37 13.21 -16.97
N HIS A 195 0.29 13.86 -17.93
CA HIS A 195 -0.12 15.18 -18.40
C HIS A 195 -1.56 15.21 -18.95
N ALA A 196 -2.00 14.13 -19.63
CA ALA A 196 -3.35 14.03 -20.17
C ALA A 196 -4.38 13.88 -19.05
N VAL A 197 -4.09 13.04 -18.05
CA VAL A 197 -4.96 12.86 -16.87
C VAL A 197 -5.06 14.16 -16.05
N MET A 198 -3.98 14.94 -15.96
CA MET A 198 -3.99 16.23 -15.26
C MET A 198 -4.95 17.25 -15.90
N ILE A 199 -5.20 17.18 -17.20
CA ILE A 199 -6.14 18.07 -17.89
C ILE A 199 -7.60 17.72 -17.52
N GLU A 200 -7.86 16.44 -17.22
CA GLU A 200 -9.18 15.95 -16.81
C GLU A 200 -9.50 16.21 -15.33
N ALA A 201 -8.52 16.64 -14.54
CA ALA A 201 -8.66 16.92 -13.12
C ALA A 201 -9.35 18.28 -12.87
N VAL A 202 -10.69 18.30 -12.95
CA VAL A 202 -11.58 19.45 -12.72
C VAL A 202 -12.41 19.36 -11.44
#